data_AF-A0D5D0-F1
#
_entry.id   AF-A0D5D0-F1
#
_cell.length_a   1.000
_cell.length_b   1.000
_cell.length_c   1.000
_cell.angle_alpha   90.00
_cell.angle_beta   90.00
_cell.angle_gamma   90.00
#
_symmetry.space_group_name_H-M   'P 1'
#
loop_
_entity.id
_entity.type
_entity.pdbx_description
1 polymer ?
#
loop_
_entity_poly.entity_id
_entity_poly.type
_entity_poly.pdbx_seq_one_letter_code
_entity_poly.pdbx_strand_id
1 'polypeptide(L)'
;MQQHCNLILNDRGALWLGDYESALNLEFLKSKGIRTVITVAAGLNLKFEGIVHHKIEILDIELTNISQYFQTANDWIERGFNIGGVLVHCMAGVSRSAAIVIAYLIEKKKMTYYQALNFVKSKRPQINPNKGFNNQLMSYATRTSQPPIPKSSRANHFQQTYDQFESNYYAPVNRKNSAGLIQQNTNFYKSITKSMSQSKSKNK
;
A
#
# COMPACT_ATOMS: atom_id res chain seq x y z
N MET A 1 -21.70 4.62 25.00
CA MET A 1 -21.72 3.56 23.97
C MET A 1 -20.41 3.57 23.23
N GLN A 2 -19.74 2.42 23.07
CA GLN A 2 -18.51 2.34 22.30
C GLN A 2 -18.84 2.54 20.81
N GLN A 3 -18.20 3.50 20.16
CA GLN A 3 -18.47 3.81 18.77
C GLN A 3 -17.71 2.84 17.85
N HIS A 4 -18.46 1.89 17.26
CA HIS A 4 -17.93 0.81 16.43
C HIS A 4 -17.33 1.27 15.10
N CYS A 5 -17.78 2.42 14.59
CA CYS A 5 -17.22 3.05 13.38
C CYS A 5 -17.36 4.57 13.37
N ASN A 6 -16.52 5.23 12.56
CA ASN A 6 -16.48 6.68 12.43
C ASN A 6 -16.48 7.09 10.95
N LEU A 7 -17.21 8.15 10.63
CA LEU A 7 -17.13 8.81 9.32
C LEU A 7 -15.78 9.50 9.19
N ILE A 8 -15.01 9.15 8.16
CA ILE A 8 -13.68 9.70 7.91
C ILE A 8 -13.76 10.83 6.88
N LEU A 9 -14.47 10.61 5.76
CA LEU A 9 -14.66 11.59 4.69
C LEU A 9 -16.10 11.57 4.18
N ASN A 10 -16.53 12.70 3.64
CA ASN A 10 -17.85 12.84 2.99
C ASN A 10 -17.86 13.89 1.87
N ASP A 11 -16.75 14.07 1.17
CA ASP A 11 -16.64 15.11 0.14
C ASP A 11 -17.07 14.63 -1.26
N ARG A 12 -16.79 13.37 -1.62
CA ARG A 12 -17.29 12.71 -2.84
C ARG A 12 -18.20 11.52 -2.55
N GLY A 13 -17.99 10.89 -1.41
CA GLY A 13 -18.81 9.79 -0.89
C GLY A 13 -18.44 9.55 0.57
N ALA A 14 -19.36 8.92 1.30
CA ALA A 14 -19.16 8.66 2.72
C ALA A 14 -18.20 7.48 2.93
N LEU A 15 -17.01 7.76 3.47
CA LEU A 15 -16.03 6.74 3.85
C LEU A 15 -16.07 6.51 5.35
N TRP A 16 -16.40 5.29 5.76
CA TRP A 16 -16.47 4.86 7.14
C TRP A 16 -15.31 3.91 7.47
N LEU A 17 -14.76 4.08 8.68
CA LEU A 17 -13.77 3.17 9.26
C LEU A 17 -14.35 2.52 10.51
N GLY A 18 -14.36 1.19 10.54
CA GLY A 18 -14.98 0.43 11.64
C GLY A 18 -14.29 -0.86 12.04
N ASP A 19 -14.89 -1.52 13.02
CA ASP A 19 -14.55 -2.83 13.55
C ASP A 19 -15.52 -3.93 13.04
N TYR A 20 -15.41 -5.13 13.59
CA TYR A 20 -16.25 -6.27 13.21
C TYR A 20 -17.74 -6.02 13.49
N GLU A 21 -18.07 -5.46 14.65
CA GLU A 21 -19.46 -5.18 15.05
C GLU A 21 -20.15 -4.19 14.11
N SER A 22 -19.41 -3.18 13.63
CA SER A 22 -19.94 -2.23 12.66
C SER A 22 -20.38 -2.87 11.33
N ALA A 23 -19.71 -3.96 10.94
CA ALA A 23 -20.05 -4.70 9.73
C ALA A 23 -21.25 -5.65 9.94
N LEU A 24 -21.51 -6.10 11.16
CA LEU A 24 -22.69 -6.92 11.48
C LEU A 24 -23.98 -6.10 11.60
N ASN A 25 -23.87 -4.80 11.81
CA ASN A 25 -25.02 -3.92 12.03
C ASN A 25 -25.68 -3.50 10.70
N LEU A 26 -26.51 -4.38 10.13
CA LEU A 26 -27.19 -4.15 8.85
C LEU A 26 -28.08 -2.89 8.84
N GLU A 27 -28.74 -2.57 9.95
CA GLU A 27 -29.54 -1.35 10.09
C GLU A 27 -28.67 -0.09 10.04
N PHE A 28 -27.50 -0.13 10.67
CA PHE A 28 -26.51 0.94 10.53
C PHE A 28 -26.06 1.08 9.06
N LEU A 29 -25.68 -0.02 8.41
CA LEU A 29 -25.25 0.02 6.99
C LEU A 29 -26.33 0.65 6.10
N LYS A 30 -27.58 0.21 6.27
CA LYS A 30 -28.74 0.73 5.53
C LYS A 30 -28.98 2.21 5.82
N SER A 31 -29.02 2.62 7.10
CA SER A 31 -29.28 4.00 7.51
C SER A 31 -28.21 4.99 7.07
N LYS A 32 -26.96 4.52 6.86
CA LYS A 32 -25.86 5.34 6.32
C LYS A 32 -25.69 5.21 4.81
N GLY A 33 -26.59 4.49 4.13
CA GLY A 33 -26.52 4.28 2.69
C GLY A 33 -25.26 3.54 2.24
N ILE A 34 -24.68 2.70 3.10
CA ILE A 34 -23.48 1.93 2.78
C ILE A 34 -23.85 0.83 1.78
N ARG A 35 -23.19 0.85 0.62
CA ARG A 35 -23.38 -0.11 -0.49
C ARG A 35 -22.14 -0.90 -0.83
N THR A 36 -21.01 -0.58 -0.20
CA THR A 36 -19.76 -1.33 -0.36
C THR A 36 -19.12 -1.56 1.01
N VAL A 37 -18.70 -2.81 1.26
CA VAL A 37 -17.94 -3.20 2.44
C VAL A 37 -16.61 -3.80 2.01
N ILE A 38 -15.52 -3.34 2.62
CA ILE A 38 -14.16 -3.87 2.43
C ILE A 38 -13.71 -4.45 3.78
N THR A 39 -13.66 -5.78 3.85
CA THR A 39 -13.17 -6.52 5.03
C THR A 39 -11.68 -6.75 4.91
N VAL A 40 -10.90 -6.27 5.87
CA VAL A 40 -9.44 -6.37 5.91
C VAL A 40 -9.02 -7.27 7.07
N ALA A 41 -9.33 -8.56 6.96
CA ALA A 41 -8.97 -9.57 7.96
C ALA A 41 -9.09 -10.98 7.38
N ALA A 42 -8.13 -11.85 7.70
CA ALA A 42 -8.25 -13.28 7.47
C ALA A 42 -9.31 -13.90 8.40
N GLY A 43 -10.03 -14.92 7.90
CA GLY A 43 -10.96 -15.73 8.71
C GLY A 43 -12.33 -15.09 8.97
N LEU A 44 -12.61 -13.89 8.45
CA LEU A 44 -13.92 -13.26 8.57
C LEU A 44 -14.82 -13.60 7.36
N ASN A 45 -15.82 -14.43 7.61
CA ASN A 45 -16.78 -14.90 6.61
C ASN A 45 -18.15 -14.24 6.77
N LEU A 46 -18.18 -12.93 6.55
CA LEU A 46 -19.41 -12.15 6.49
C LEU A 46 -20.08 -12.31 5.12
N LYS A 47 -21.41 -12.28 5.11
CA LYS A 47 -22.25 -12.23 3.91
C LYS A 47 -23.14 -11.00 4.00
N PHE A 48 -23.28 -10.29 2.89
CA PHE A 48 -24.11 -9.11 2.81
C PHE A 48 -25.08 -9.24 1.64
N GLU A 49 -26.35 -8.93 1.87
CA GLU A 49 -27.36 -8.84 0.82
C GLU A 49 -27.42 -7.42 0.26
N GLY A 50 -27.40 -7.27 -1.07
CA GLY A 50 -27.51 -5.96 -1.72
C GLY A 50 -26.35 -4.99 -1.46
N ILE A 51 -25.20 -5.49 -0.98
CA ILE A 51 -23.97 -4.74 -0.72
C ILE A 51 -22.82 -5.44 -1.46
N VAL A 52 -22.02 -4.65 -2.16
CA VAL A 52 -20.78 -5.14 -2.79
C VAL A 52 -19.75 -5.43 -1.71
N HIS A 53 -19.28 -6.67 -1.63
CA HIS A 53 -18.33 -7.10 -0.61
C HIS A 53 -16.96 -7.43 -1.22
N HIS A 54 -15.92 -6.77 -0.73
CA HIS A 54 -14.53 -7.07 -1.04
C HIS A 54 -13.79 -7.57 0.21
N LYS A 55 -12.82 -8.46 0.00
CA LYS A 55 -12.01 -9.04 1.07
C LYS A 55 -10.52 -8.90 0.78
N ILE A 56 -9.77 -8.54 1.82
CA ILE A 56 -8.30 -8.60 1.88
C ILE A 56 -7.96 -9.52 3.05
N GLU A 57 -7.59 -10.75 2.73
CA GLU A 57 -7.35 -11.80 3.72
C GLU A 57 -5.93 -11.69 4.28
N ILE A 58 -5.79 -10.90 5.34
CA ILE A 58 -4.50 -10.66 5.99
C ILE A 58 -4.56 -10.74 7.52
N LEU A 59 -3.42 -11.15 8.10
CA LEU A 59 -3.16 -11.11 9.53
C LEU A 59 -2.72 -9.70 9.96
N ASP A 60 -2.85 -9.41 11.26
CA ASP A 60 -2.40 -8.15 11.86
C ASP A 60 -1.01 -8.27 12.47
N ILE A 61 -0.04 -8.65 11.64
CA ILE A 61 1.34 -8.83 12.07
C ILE A 61 2.26 -7.95 11.23
N GLU A 62 3.37 -7.50 11.82
CA GLU A 62 4.28 -6.55 11.19
C GLU A 62 4.93 -7.09 9.90
N LEU A 63 5.05 -8.42 9.78
CA LEU A 63 5.60 -9.11 8.60
C LEU A 63 4.63 -9.15 7.40
N THR A 64 3.34 -8.85 7.60
CA THR A 64 2.38 -8.90 6.49
C THR A 64 2.59 -7.76 5.51
N ASN A 65 2.75 -8.07 4.23
CA ASN A 65 2.80 -7.08 3.16
C ASN A 65 1.39 -6.57 2.84
N ILE A 66 0.91 -5.57 3.56
CA ILE A 66 -0.37 -4.91 3.28
C ILE A 66 -0.28 -3.95 2.08
N SER A 67 0.91 -3.44 1.78
CA SER A 67 1.09 -2.41 0.75
C SER A 67 0.71 -2.85 -0.66
N GLN A 68 0.80 -4.15 -0.96
CA GLN A 68 0.37 -4.72 -2.23
C GLN A 68 -1.14 -4.52 -2.50
N TYR A 69 -1.94 -4.26 -1.47
CA TYR A 69 -3.39 -4.07 -1.59
C TYR A 69 -3.82 -2.61 -1.62
N PHE A 70 -2.93 -1.64 -1.39
CA PHE A 70 -3.32 -0.23 -1.29
C PHE A 70 -3.99 0.29 -2.57
N GLN A 71 -3.43 0.00 -3.75
CA GLN A 71 -4.03 0.44 -5.01
C GLN A 71 -5.41 -0.19 -5.22
N THR A 72 -5.51 -1.52 -5.08
CA THR A 72 -6.76 -2.26 -5.26
C THR A 72 -7.86 -1.77 -4.30
N ALA A 73 -7.50 -1.54 -3.03
CA ALA A 73 -8.43 -1.01 -2.05
C ALA A 73 -8.87 0.42 -2.38
N ASN A 74 -7.96 1.26 -2.85
CA ASN A 74 -8.29 2.62 -3.29
C ASN A 74 -9.28 2.60 -4.46
N ASP A 75 -9.08 1.70 -5.42
CA ASP A 75 -9.98 1.55 -6.57
C ASP A 75 -11.36 1.01 -6.17
N TRP A 76 -11.43 0.16 -5.14
CA TRP A 76 -12.72 -0.26 -4.57
C TRP A 76 -13.43 0.88 -3.84
N ILE A 77 -12.70 1.70 -3.07
CA ILE A 77 -13.26 2.87 -2.39
C ILE A 77 -13.83 3.87 -3.41
N GLU A 78 -13.06 4.24 -4.43
CA GLU A 78 -13.52 5.18 -5.47
C GLU A 78 -14.74 4.64 -6.22
N ARG A 79 -14.76 3.35 -6.58
CA ARG A 79 -15.93 2.74 -7.23
C ARG A 79 -17.15 2.69 -6.31
N GLY A 80 -16.94 2.39 -5.03
CA GLY A 80 -18.00 2.33 -4.03
C GLY A 80 -18.72 3.67 -3.84
N PHE A 81 -17.99 4.79 -3.93
CA PHE A 81 -18.60 6.12 -3.86
C PHE A 81 -19.61 6.41 -4.97
N ASN A 82 -19.52 5.72 -6.13
CA ASN A 82 -20.49 5.90 -7.21
C ASN A 82 -21.85 5.26 -6.92
N ILE A 83 -21.93 4.35 -5.94
CA ILE A 83 -23.16 3.62 -5.59
C ILE A 83 -23.66 3.90 -4.17
N GLY A 84 -22.82 4.45 -3.29
CA GLY A 84 -23.22 4.84 -1.94
C GLY A 84 -22.04 5.03 -0.99
N GLY A 85 -22.27 4.78 0.29
CA GLY A 85 -21.23 4.79 1.31
C GLY A 85 -20.34 3.54 1.25
N VAL A 86 -19.09 3.70 1.69
CA VAL A 86 -18.11 2.63 1.79
C VAL A 86 -17.72 2.42 3.26
N LEU A 87 -17.79 1.19 3.74
CA LEU A 87 -17.22 0.79 5.01
C LEU A 87 -15.93 0.00 4.81
N VAL A 88 -14.83 0.47 5.38
CA VAL A 88 -13.59 -0.30 5.51
C VAL A 88 -13.47 -0.76 6.96
N HIS A 89 -13.40 -2.06 7.19
CA HIS A 89 -13.33 -2.61 8.54
C HIS A 89 -12.37 -3.78 8.66
N CYS A 90 -11.93 -4.05 9.89
CA CYS A 90 -11.21 -5.27 10.25
C CYS A 90 -11.80 -5.82 11.57
N MET A 91 -11.07 -6.64 12.31
CA MET A 91 -11.56 -7.16 13.59
C MET A 91 -11.81 -6.03 14.61
N ALA A 92 -10.78 -5.23 14.94
CA ALA A 92 -10.86 -4.19 15.97
C ALA A 92 -11.06 -2.77 15.42
N GLY A 93 -10.93 -2.57 14.10
CA GLY A 93 -10.95 -1.23 13.51
C GLY A 93 -9.81 -0.31 13.99
N VAL A 94 -8.65 -0.90 14.31
CA VAL A 94 -7.49 -0.22 14.89
C VAL A 94 -6.30 -0.18 13.93
N SER A 95 -5.94 -1.31 13.32
CA SER A 95 -4.69 -1.45 12.56
C SER A 95 -4.90 -1.70 11.06
N ARG A 96 -5.28 -2.91 10.64
CA ARG A 96 -5.45 -3.28 9.22
C ARG A 96 -6.35 -2.34 8.41
N SER A 97 -7.60 -2.12 8.85
CA SER A 97 -8.53 -1.23 8.15
C SER A 97 -8.10 0.24 8.20
N ALA A 98 -7.53 0.68 9.33
CA ALA A 98 -6.98 2.02 9.45
C ALA A 98 -5.85 2.25 8.44
N ALA A 99 -4.96 1.27 8.26
CA ALA A 99 -3.88 1.35 7.27
C ALA A 99 -4.42 1.52 5.84
N ILE A 100 -5.45 0.78 5.44
CA ILE A 100 -6.10 0.96 4.13
C ILE A 100 -6.66 2.38 3.98
N VAL A 101 -7.37 2.89 4.98
CA VAL A 101 -7.93 4.25 4.94
C VAL A 101 -6.83 5.33 4.89
N ILE A 102 -5.74 5.16 5.64
CA ILE A 102 -4.60 6.08 5.59
C ILE A 102 -3.94 6.06 4.20
N ALA A 103 -3.75 4.88 3.61
CA ALA A 103 -3.23 4.75 2.25
C ALA A 103 -4.11 5.47 1.22
N TYR A 104 -5.44 5.36 1.36
CA TYR A 104 -6.40 6.09 0.53
C TYR A 104 -6.22 7.61 0.64
N LEU A 105 -6.11 8.16 1.85
CA LEU A 105 -5.89 9.59 2.06
C LEU A 105 -4.55 10.06 1.47
N ILE A 106 -3.49 9.26 1.61
CA ILE A 106 -2.19 9.54 1.02
C ILE A 106 -2.31 9.66 -0.50
N GLU A 107 -2.90 8.67 -1.18
CA GLU A 107 -2.93 8.65 -2.65
C GLU A 107 -3.94 9.63 -3.24
N LYS A 108 -5.17 9.62 -2.72
CA LYS A 108 -6.32 10.31 -3.33
C LYS A 108 -6.55 11.71 -2.76
N LYS A 109 -6.10 11.99 -1.53
CA LYS A 109 -6.17 13.33 -0.92
C LYS A 109 -4.82 14.03 -0.84
N LYS A 110 -3.76 13.41 -1.39
CA LYS A 110 -2.40 13.96 -1.46
C LYS A 110 -1.86 14.40 -0.09
N MET A 111 -2.29 13.73 0.96
CA MET A 111 -1.79 13.96 2.31
C MET A 111 -0.44 13.29 2.49
N THR A 112 0.45 13.92 3.26
CA THR A 112 1.61 13.19 3.80
C THR A 112 1.14 12.08 4.73
N TYR A 113 2.00 11.10 5.01
CA TYR A 113 1.69 10.04 5.96
C TYR A 113 1.21 10.59 7.32
N TYR A 114 1.92 11.58 7.89
CA TYR A 114 1.56 12.15 9.19
C TYR A 114 0.25 12.93 9.14
N GLN A 115 -0.03 13.66 8.06
CA GLN A 115 -1.32 14.33 7.87
C GLN A 115 -2.47 13.33 7.83
N ALA A 116 -2.33 12.26 7.03
CA ALA A 116 -3.35 11.22 6.90
C ALA A 116 -3.57 10.48 8.23
N LEU A 117 -2.50 10.08 8.92
CA LEU A 117 -2.57 9.41 10.21
C LEU A 117 -3.29 10.30 11.25
N ASN A 118 -2.87 11.55 11.40
CA ASN A 118 -3.45 12.48 12.36
C ASN A 118 -4.91 12.81 12.02
N PHE A 119 -5.24 12.93 10.73
CA PHE A 119 -6.61 13.14 10.29
C PHE A 119 -7.52 11.97 10.70
N VAL A 120 -7.12 10.72 10.41
CA VAL A 120 -7.92 9.55 10.82
C VAL A 120 -7.99 9.45 12.34
N LYS A 121 -6.90 9.72 13.05
CA LYS A 121 -6.86 9.70 14.53
C LYS A 121 -7.75 10.75 15.16
N SER A 122 -7.91 11.92 14.54
CA SER A 122 -8.85 12.96 14.98
C SER A 122 -10.32 12.51 14.90
N LYS A 123 -10.63 11.55 14.01
CA LYS A 123 -11.97 10.99 13.82
C LYS A 123 -12.19 9.69 14.61
N ARG A 124 -11.14 8.88 14.77
CA ARG A 124 -11.14 7.60 15.48
C ARG A 124 -9.85 7.47 16.32
N PRO A 125 -9.82 8.01 17.56
CA PRO A 125 -8.59 8.15 18.35
C PRO A 125 -7.82 6.85 18.64
N GLN A 126 -8.52 5.72 18.67
CA GLN A 126 -7.94 4.40 18.95
C GLN A 126 -7.15 3.81 17.79
N ILE A 127 -7.14 4.42 16.59
CA ILE A 127 -6.37 3.87 15.47
C ILE A 127 -4.88 3.84 15.81
N ASN A 128 -4.27 2.70 15.49
CA ASN A 128 -2.87 2.43 15.73
C ASN A 128 -2.43 1.27 14.83
N PRO A 129 -2.14 1.52 13.54
CA PRO A 129 -1.54 0.49 12.69
C PRO A 129 -0.27 -0.07 13.33
N ASN A 130 -0.04 -1.38 13.17
CA ASN A 130 1.20 -1.99 13.66
C ASN A 130 2.44 -1.36 12.99
N LYS A 131 3.62 -1.55 13.57
CA LYS A 131 4.85 -0.86 13.11
C LYS A 131 5.20 -1.22 11.66
N GLY A 132 5.02 -2.48 11.27
CA GLY A 132 5.23 -2.94 9.89
C GLY A 132 4.32 -2.22 8.89
N PHE A 133 3.05 -2.00 9.24
CA PHE A 133 2.13 -1.24 8.40
C PHE A 133 2.48 0.24 8.35
N ASN A 134 2.88 0.86 9.46
CA ASN A 134 3.35 2.25 9.46
C ASN A 134 4.56 2.44 8.54
N ASN A 135 5.54 1.52 8.58
CA ASN A 135 6.70 1.54 7.68
C ASN A 135 6.30 1.42 6.21
N GLN A 136 5.33 0.55 5.92
CA GLN A 136 4.79 0.38 4.56
C GLN A 136 4.02 1.62 4.08
N LEU A 137 3.26 2.29 4.95
CA LEU A 137 2.53 3.53 4.65
C LEU A 137 3.48 4.70 4.39
N MET A 138 4.52 4.86 5.20
CA MET A 138 5.56 5.87 4.97
C MET A 138 6.25 5.66 3.62
N SER A 139 6.64 4.41 3.32
CA SER A 139 7.25 4.05 2.03
C SER A 139 6.30 4.32 0.85
N TYR A 140 5.01 4.07 1.04
CA TYR A 140 3.99 4.34 0.03
C TYR A 140 3.79 5.84 -0.20
N ALA A 141 3.73 6.66 0.86
CA ALA A 141 3.65 8.12 0.75
C ALA A 141 4.83 8.74 0.00
N THR A 142 6.05 8.22 0.22
CA THR A 142 7.23 8.66 -0.54
C THR A 142 7.07 8.36 -2.03
N ARG A 143 6.55 7.19 -2.41
CA ARG A 143 6.33 6.82 -3.81
C ARG A 143 5.23 7.64 -4.49
N THR A 144 4.16 7.96 -3.79
CA THR A 144 3.04 8.76 -4.34
C THR A 144 3.37 10.25 -4.46
N SER A 145 4.40 10.72 -3.75
CA SER A 145 4.88 12.10 -3.77
C SER A 145 5.89 12.37 -4.90
N GLN A 146 6.43 11.34 -5.55
CA GLN A 146 7.34 11.55 -6.68
C GLN A 146 6.55 11.82 -7.98
N PRO A 147 6.96 12.78 -8.82
CA PRO A 147 6.42 12.89 -10.18
C PRO A 147 6.66 11.55 -10.91
N PRO A 148 5.76 11.14 -11.83
CA PRO A 148 5.94 9.91 -12.58
C PRO A 148 7.30 9.91 -13.25
N ILE A 149 8.18 8.99 -12.84
CA ILE A 149 9.52 8.85 -13.44
C ILE A 149 9.30 8.53 -14.93
N PRO A 150 9.79 9.36 -15.86
CA PRO A 150 9.67 9.09 -17.28
C PRO A 150 10.24 7.71 -17.58
N LYS A 151 9.51 6.90 -18.36
CA LYS A 151 9.89 5.51 -18.70
C LYS A 151 11.30 5.42 -19.35
N SER A 152 11.81 6.51 -19.91
CA SER A 152 13.15 6.64 -20.50
C SER A 152 14.29 6.73 -19.48
N SER A 153 14.02 7.07 -18.22
CA SER A 153 15.08 7.37 -17.23
C SER A 153 15.47 6.17 -16.36
N ARG A 154 14.81 5.02 -16.51
CA ARG A 154 15.02 3.85 -15.65
C ARG A 154 16.39 3.20 -15.81
N ALA A 155 16.97 3.27 -17.02
CA ALA A 155 18.35 2.79 -17.28
C ALA A 155 19.39 3.78 -16.73
N ASN A 156 19.17 5.08 -16.95
CA ASN A 156 20.11 6.12 -16.55
C ASN A 156 20.17 6.29 -15.02
N HIS A 157 19.02 6.22 -14.33
CA HIS A 157 19.00 6.31 -12.86
C HIS A 157 19.68 5.10 -12.21
N PHE A 158 19.51 3.89 -12.76
CA PHE A 158 20.17 2.70 -12.23
C PHE A 158 21.69 2.78 -12.39
N GLN A 159 22.17 3.22 -13.55
CA GLN A 159 23.61 3.43 -13.80
C GLN A 159 24.18 4.52 -12.87
N GLN A 160 23.49 5.65 -12.72
CA GLN A 160 23.93 6.73 -11.83
C GLN A 160 24.00 6.28 -10.36
N THR A 161 23.00 5.53 -9.88
CA THR A 161 23.03 4.99 -8.51
C THR A 161 24.11 3.94 -8.31
N TYR A 162 24.43 3.15 -9.35
CA TYR A 162 25.49 2.16 -9.31
C TYR A 162 26.87 2.81 -9.30
N ASP A 163 27.11 3.81 -10.16
CA ASP A 163 28.37 4.55 -10.23
C ASP A 163 28.64 5.30 -8.91
N GLN A 164 27.60 5.87 -8.29
CA GLN A 164 27.71 6.48 -6.95
C GLN A 164 28.02 5.45 -5.86
N PHE A 165 27.43 4.25 -5.92
CA PHE A 165 27.71 3.18 -4.98
C PHE A 165 29.14 2.63 -5.16
N GLU A 166 29.61 2.43 -6.40
CA GLU A 166 30.98 2.01 -6.70
C GLU A 166 32.02 3.01 -6.19
N SER A 167 31.81 4.29 -6.46
CA SER A 167 32.73 5.34 -6.01
C SER A 167 32.82 5.44 -4.49
N ASN A 168 31.72 5.19 -3.78
CA ASN A 168 31.67 5.35 -2.32
C ASN A 168 32.12 4.11 -1.55
N TYR A 169 32.00 2.90 -2.14
CA TYR A 169 32.27 1.65 -1.43
C TYR A 169 33.43 0.82 -1.99
N TYR A 170 33.70 0.86 -3.30
CA TYR A 170 34.75 0.01 -3.91
C TYR A 170 36.04 0.76 -4.24
N ALA A 171 35.97 2.07 -4.49
CA ALA A 171 37.17 2.89 -4.73
C ALA A 171 38.19 2.92 -3.55
N PRO A 172 37.79 2.92 -2.25
CA PRO A 172 38.75 2.96 -1.15
C PRO A 172 39.43 1.61 -0.87
N VAL A 173 38.86 0.50 -1.33
CA VAL A 173 39.25 -0.86 -0.92
C VAL A 173 40.37 -1.44 -1.80
N ASN A 174 40.79 -0.71 -2.85
CA ASN A 174 41.55 -1.30 -3.95
C ASN A 174 43.05 -1.00 -3.95
N ARG A 175 43.75 -1.34 -2.87
CA ARG A 175 45.19 -1.59 -2.92
C ARG A 175 45.47 -3.05 -2.56
N LYS A 176 45.70 -3.85 -3.59
CA LYS A 176 46.27 -5.21 -3.63
C LYS A 176 45.21 -6.33 -3.84
N ASN A 177 45.25 -6.90 -5.06
CA ASN A 177 44.68 -8.21 -5.49
C ASN A 177 43.28 -8.28 -6.15
N SER A 178 42.85 -7.27 -6.90
CA SER A 178 41.51 -7.25 -7.52
C SER A 178 41.41 -7.57 -9.02
N ALA A 179 42.52 -7.58 -9.77
CA ALA A 179 42.46 -7.70 -11.24
C ALA A 179 41.79 -9.01 -11.72
N GLY A 180 42.02 -10.13 -11.03
CA GLY A 180 41.42 -11.43 -11.39
C GLY A 180 39.94 -11.55 -11.05
N LEU A 181 39.50 -10.97 -9.92
CA LEU A 181 38.11 -11.03 -9.46
C LEU A 181 37.20 -10.09 -10.25
N ILE A 182 37.71 -8.91 -10.64
CA ILE A 182 36.98 -7.95 -11.48
C ILE A 182 36.68 -8.56 -12.85
N GLN A 183 37.63 -9.30 -13.44
CA GLN A 183 37.42 -9.89 -14.76
C GLN A 183 36.41 -11.05 -14.75
N GLN A 184 36.39 -11.87 -13.70
CA GLN A 184 35.39 -12.93 -13.55
C GLN A 184 33.99 -12.38 -13.31
N ASN A 185 33.84 -11.37 -12.44
CA ASN A 185 32.55 -10.74 -12.20
C ASN A 185 32.03 -10.00 -13.44
N THR A 186 32.91 -9.28 -14.16
CA THR A 186 32.52 -8.60 -15.41
C THR A 186 32.02 -9.57 -16.46
N ASN A 187 32.65 -10.74 -16.58
CA ASN A 187 32.23 -11.78 -17.53
C ASN A 187 30.90 -12.43 -17.13
N PHE A 188 30.66 -12.61 -15.83
CA PHE A 188 29.38 -13.10 -15.31
C PHE A 188 28.22 -12.12 -15.58
N TYR A 189 28.41 -10.82 -15.35
CA TYR A 189 27.37 -9.83 -15.63
C TYR A 189 27.11 -9.64 -17.14
N LYS A 190 28.14 -9.74 -17.98
CA LYS A 190 27.99 -9.75 -19.45
C LYS A 190 27.22 -10.98 -19.94
N SER A 191 27.33 -12.14 -19.28
CA SER A 191 26.58 -13.34 -19.67
C SER A 191 25.08 -13.23 -19.32
N ILE A 192 24.74 -12.66 -18.17
CA ILE A 192 23.36 -12.43 -17.72
C ILE A 192 22.64 -11.40 -18.60
N THR A 193 23.32 -10.31 -18.93
CA THR A 193 22.73 -9.26 -19.78
C THR A 193 22.51 -9.73 -21.23
N LYS A 194 23.39 -10.59 -21.74
CA LYS A 194 23.22 -11.21 -23.07
C LYS A 194 22.04 -12.18 -23.10
N SER A 195 21.84 -13.01 -22.06
CA SER A 195 20.70 -13.94 -22.00
C SER A 195 19.34 -13.22 -21.90
N MET A 196 19.29 -12.08 -21.19
CA MET A 196 18.10 -11.22 -21.10
C MET A 196 17.77 -10.47 -22.39
N SER A 197 18.76 -10.23 -23.26
CA SER A 197 18.54 -9.60 -24.58
C SER A 197 17.98 -10.59 -25.61
N GLN A 198 18.40 -11.87 -25.54
CA GLN A 198 17.97 -12.93 -26.47
C GLN A 198 16.56 -13.46 -26.18
N SER A 199 16.09 -13.43 -24.92
CA SER A 199 14.71 -13.81 -24.58
C SER A 199 13.66 -12.84 -25.10
N LYS A 200 14.04 -11.60 -25.43
CA LYS A 200 13.15 -10.57 -26.00
C LYS A 200 12.95 -10.68 -27.51
N SER A 201 13.78 -11.43 -28.24
CA SER A 201 13.63 -11.59 -29.71
C SER A 201 12.85 -12.84 -30.13
N LYS A 202 12.47 -13.72 -29.19
CA LYS A 202 11.75 -14.99 -29.49
C LYS A 202 10.24 -14.94 -29.24
N ASN A 203 9.70 -13.83 -28.76
CA ASN A 203 8.25 -13.64 -28.53
C ASN A 203 7.66 -12.52 -29.42
N LYS A 204 8.11 -12.44 -30.68
CA LYS A 204 7.48 -11.63 -31.72
C LYS A 204 7.01 -12.52 -32.84
#